data_AF-A0A7C1CJB9-F1
#
_entry.id   AF-A0A7C1CJB9-F1
#
_cell.length_a   1.000
_cell.length_b   1.000
_cell.length_c   1.000
_cell.angle_alpha   90.00
_cell.angle_beta   90.00
_cell.angle_gamma   90.00
#
_symmetry.space_group_name_H-M   'P 1'
#
loop_
_entity.id
_entity.type
_entity.pdbx_description
1 polymer ?
#
loop_
_entity_poly.entity_id
_entity_poly.type
_entity_poly.pdbx_seq_one_letter_code
_entity_poly.pdbx_strand_id
1 'polypeptide(L)'
;YVGACLFEGLNMNEGRGTETPFLLCGAPWLDAESVINAIAPDDRAGCALRAVLYIPKSIPGKASNPKFKDKLCRGIRFTITDRYALRPFTTALAVICAIHQKHKDLEFERFFDTLAGGPWLREQIQAGRAASGIVREIAPQLVKFDAEHPKLYTTLQERRYTP
;
A
#
# COMPACT_ATOMS: atom_id res chain seq x y z
N TYR A 1 -5.63 -5.52 -1.91
CA TYR A 1 -5.24 -5.14 -3.27
C TYR A 1 -5.26 -3.63 -3.44
N VAL A 2 -6.41 -2.95 -3.29
CA VAL A 2 -6.49 -1.47 -3.32
C VAL A 2 -5.42 -0.85 -2.42
N GLY A 3 -4.56 0.00 -2.98
CA GLY A 3 -3.37 0.56 -2.32
C GLY A 3 -2.14 -0.35 -2.41
N ALA A 4 -2.24 -1.59 -1.94
CA ALA A 4 -1.12 -2.53 -1.93
C ALA A 4 -0.57 -2.90 -3.33
N CYS A 5 -1.37 -2.78 -4.40
CA CYS A 5 -0.87 -2.97 -5.75
C CYS A 5 0.20 -1.94 -6.15
N LEU A 6 0.24 -0.76 -5.53
CA LEU A 6 1.25 0.26 -5.82
C LEU A 6 2.68 -0.24 -5.55
N PHE A 7 2.87 -1.20 -4.64
CA PHE A 7 4.17 -1.83 -4.41
C PHE A 7 4.70 -2.59 -5.64
N GLU A 8 3.82 -3.02 -6.56
CA GLU A 8 4.23 -3.63 -7.84
C GLU A 8 4.97 -2.62 -8.73
N GLY A 9 4.72 -1.32 -8.57
CA GLY A 9 5.44 -0.24 -9.24
C GLY A 9 6.70 0.25 -8.52
N LEU A 10 7.09 -0.37 -7.41
CA LEU A 10 8.29 -0.02 -6.65
C LEU A 10 9.30 -1.17 -6.72
N ASN A 11 10.56 -0.90 -6.43
CA ASN A 11 11.59 -1.94 -6.24
C ASN A 11 11.40 -2.72 -4.91
N MET A 12 10.18 -3.17 -4.65
CA MET A 12 9.71 -3.88 -3.46
C MET A 12 8.93 -5.13 -3.87
N ASN A 13 8.98 -6.17 -3.06
CA ASN A 13 8.10 -7.32 -3.16
C ASN A 13 6.78 -7.04 -2.41
N GLU A 14 5.66 -7.29 -3.06
CA GLU A 14 4.28 -7.07 -2.61
C GLU A 14 3.61 -8.32 -2.01
N GLY A 15 4.41 -9.31 -1.64
CA GLY A 15 3.97 -10.58 -1.06
C GLY A 15 3.77 -11.72 -2.01
N ARG A 16 3.94 -11.49 -3.32
CA ARG A 16 4.03 -12.61 -4.25
C ARG A 16 5.21 -13.51 -3.91
N GLY A 17 4.99 -14.81 -4.06
CA GLY A 17 5.91 -15.84 -3.61
C GLY A 17 5.81 -16.19 -2.12
N THR A 18 4.70 -15.80 -1.48
CA THR A 18 4.31 -16.20 -0.12
C THR A 18 2.85 -16.65 -0.12
N GLU A 19 2.34 -17.09 1.03
CA GLU A 19 0.93 -17.45 1.22
C GLU A 19 -0.01 -16.22 1.32
N THR A 20 0.54 -15.01 1.50
CA THR A 20 -0.23 -13.80 1.84
C THR A 20 0.03 -12.63 0.87
N PRO A 21 -0.13 -12.79 -0.46
CA PRO A 21 0.10 -11.70 -1.41
C PRO A 21 -0.79 -10.48 -1.11
N PHE A 22 -0.25 -9.28 -1.29
CA PHE A 22 -0.90 -7.98 -1.01
C PHE A 22 -1.29 -7.73 0.45
N LEU A 23 -0.96 -8.63 1.37
CA LEU A 23 -1.01 -8.42 2.82
C LEU A 23 0.39 -8.23 3.41
N LEU A 24 1.39 -8.07 2.56
CA LEU A 24 2.74 -7.73 2.95
C LEU A 24 3.45 -6.94 1.85
N CYS A 25 4.45 -6.18 2.26
CA CYS A 25 5.42 -5.58 1.35
C CYS A 25 6.81 -5.69 1.98
N GLY A 26 7.88 -5.71 1.18
CA GLY A 26 9.22 -5.80 1.71
C GLY A 26 10.32 -5.81 0.67
N ALA A 27 11.54 -5.57 1.14
CA ALA A 27 12.75 -5.63 0.33
C ALA A 27 13.94 -6.03 1.21
N PRO A 28 15.05 -6.52 0.64
CA PRO A 28 16.24 -6.82 1.43
C PRO A 28 16.79 -5.61 2.20
N TRP A 29 16.64 -4.41 1.65
CA TRP A 29 17.16 -3.15 2.21
C TRP A 29 16.24 -2.47 3.23
N LEU A 30 15.00 -2.94 3.40
CA LEU A 30 14.00 -2.26 4.21
C LEU A 30 14.31 -2.34 5.72
N ASP A 31 14.20 -1.21 6.42
CA ASP A 31 14.08 -1.17 7.89
C ASP A 31 12.59 -1.03 8.24
N ALA A 32 11.93 -2.19 8.39
CA ALA A 32 10.49 -2.24 8.59
C ALA A 32 10.04 -1.57 9.89
N GLU A 33 10.82 -1.68 10.97
CA GLU A 33 10.48 -1.09 12.26
C GLU A 33 10.56 0.44 12.19
N SER A 34 11.64 0.98 11.60
CA SER A 34 11.79 2.43 11.42
C SER A 34 10.66 3.03 10.58
N VAL A 35 10.21 2.32 9.54
CA VAL A 35 9.08 2.73 8.71
C VAL A 35 7.76 2.67 9.49
N ILE A 36 7.47 1.58 10.20
CA ILE A 36 6.23 1.44 10.97
C ILE A 36 6.13 2.53 12.05
N ASN A 37 7.24 2.83 12.72
CA ASN A 37 7.29 3.85 13.77
C ASN A 37 7.11 5.28 13.24
N ALA A 38 7.32 5.51 11.94
CA ALA A 38 7.11 6.82 11.32
C ALA A 38 5.65 7.06 10.88
N ILE A 39 4.78 6.05 10.93
CA ILE A 39 3.40 6.15 10.45
C ILE A 39 2.48 6.58 11.59
N ALA A 40 1.74 7.66 11.35
CA ALA A 40 0.74 8.16 12.30
C ALA A 40 -0.35 7.10 12.56
N PRO A 41 -0.84 6.95 13.82
CA PRO A 41 -1.90 5.99 14.14
C PRO A 41 -3.14 6.11 13.25
N ASP A 42 -3.55 7.33 12.92
CA ASP A 42 -4.74 7.60 12.11
C ASP A 42 -4.61 7.10 10.66
N ASP A 43 -3.41 7.16 10.09
CA ASP A 43 -3.15 6.69 8.71
C ASP A 43 -3.21 5.15 8.60
N ARG A 44 -3.16 4.44 9.73
CA ARG A 44 -3.28 2.97 9.83
C ARG A 44 -4.47 2.52 10.68
N ALA A 45 -5.48 3.37 10.86
CA ALA A 45 -6.71 2.97 11.54
C ALA A 45 -7.30 1.70 10.90
N GLY A 46 -7.72 0.73 11.72
CA GLY A 46 -8.25 -0.55 11.25
C GLY A 46 -7.22 -1.50 10.62
N CYS A 47 -5.92 -1.18 10.69
CA CYS A 47 -4.83 -2.05 10.22
C CYS A 47 -3.64 -2.06 11.20
N ALA A 48 -3.32 -3.25 11.72
CA ALA A 48 -2.07 -3.45 12.43
C ALA A 48 -0.93 -3.71 11.43
N LEU A 49 0.14 -2.94 11.57
CA LEU A 49 1.39 -3.13 10.83
C LEU A 49 2.39 -3.84 11.73
N ARG A 50 3.08 -4.86 11.20
CA ARG A 50 4.12 -5.61 11.94
C ARG A 50 5.33 -5.86 11.07
N ALA A 51 6.52 -5.66 11.61
CA ALA A 51 7.74 -6.08 10.94
C ALA A 51 7.79 -7.61 10.83
N VAL A 52 8.22 -8.11 9.68
CA VAL A 52 8.34 -9.54 9.39
C VAL A 52 9.58 -9.81 8.54
N LEU A 53 10.10 -11.04 8.65
CA LEU A 53 11.11 -11.57 7.74
C LEU A 53 10.48 -12.65 6.89
N TYR A 54 10.79 -12.66 5.59
CA TYR A 54 10.28 -13.67 4.68
C TYR A 54 11.18 -13.83 3.45
N ILE A 55 11.07 -14.97 2.77
CA ILE A 55 11.80 -15.24 1.52
C ILE A 55 10.75 -15.52 0.43
N PRO A 56 10.59 -14.67 -0.58
CA PRO A 56 9.72 -14.95 -1.72
C PRO A 56 10.19 -16.18 -2.49
N LYS A 57 9.29 -17.11 -2.77
CA LYS A 57 9.56 -18.33 -3.55
C LYS A 57 8.75 -18.38 -4.84
N SER A 58 9.28 -19.06 -5.84
CA SER A 58 8.48 -19.38 -7.02
C SER A 58 7.33 -20.31 -6.63
N ILE A 59 6.11 -19.96 -7.02
CA ILE A 59 4.90 -20.76 -6.83
C ILE A 59 4.23 -20.93 -8.19
N PRO A 60 4.33 -22.11 -8.83
CA PRO A 60 3.72 -22.37 -10.13
C PRO A 60 2.22 -22.04 -10.15
N GLY A 61 1.76 -21.38 -11.21
CA GLY A 61 0.36 -20.95 -11.37
C GLY A 61 -0.07 -19.77 -10.50
N LYS A 62 0.82 -19.20 -9.66
CA LYS A 62 0.51 -18.03 -8.81
C LYS A 62 1.54 -16.91 -8.94
N ALA A 63 2.82 -17.24 -8.76
CA ALA A 63 3.93 -16.29 -8.80
C ALA A 63 5.21 -17.00 -9.24
N SER A 64 5.44 -17.10 -10.55
CA SER A 64 6.60 -17.83 -11.11
C SER A 64 7.92 -17.05 -10.99
N ASN A 65 7.85 -15.72 -10.94
CA ASN A 65 9.02 -14.85 -10.82
C ASN A 65 8.75 -13.65 -9.88
N PRO A 66 8.55 -13.90 -8.58
CA PRO A 66 8.30 -12.80 -7.63
C PRO A 66 9.55 -11.92 -7.49
N LYS A 67 9.36 -10.62 -7.23
CA LYS A 67 10.46 -9.71 -6.89
C LYS A 67 11.24 -10.24 -5.69
N PHE A 68 12.56 -10.13 -5.74
CA PHE A 68 13.48 -10.67 -4.72
C PHE A 68 13.34 -12.18 -4.45
N LYS A 69 12.99 -12.97 -5.47
CA LYS A 69 12.99 -14.44 -5.40
C LYS A 69 14.25 -14.97 -4.72
N ASP A 70 14.06 -15.86 -3.75
CA ASP A 70 15.10 -16.54 -2.97
C ASP A 70 15.99 -15.64 -2.10
N LYS A 71 15.64 -14.35 -1.94
CA LYS A 71 16.35 -13.41 -1.05
C LYS A 71 15.55 -13.16 0.23
N LEU A 72 16.25 -12.99 1.35
CA LEU A 72 15.63 -12.57 2.60
C LEU A 72 15.15 -11.12 2.47
N CYS A 73 13.84 -10.93 2.58
CA CYS A 73 13.20 -9.63 2.65
C CYS A 73 12.87 -9.29 4.09
N ARG A 74 13.17 -8.05 4.46
CA ARG A 74 12.59 -7.38 5.63
C ARG A 74 11.31 -6.71 5.15
N GLY A 75 10.21 -6.93 5.86
CA GLY A 75 8.90 -6.54 5.37
C GLY A 75 7.96 -6.05 6.44
N ILE A 76 6.82 -5.54 5.99
CA ILE A 76 5.71 -5.08 6.80
C ILE A 76 4.50 -5.94 6.43
N ARG A 77 3.93 -6.64 7.41
CA ARG A 77 2.66 -7.35 7.28
C ARG A 77 1.51 -6.43 7.66
N PHE A 78 0.49 -6.40 6.81
CA PHE A 78 -0.77 -5.71 7.03
C PHE A 78 -1.78 -6.71 7.61
N THR A 79 -2.27 -6.45 8.82
CA THR A 79 -3.33 -7.25 9.47
C THR A 79 -4.55 -6.38 9.65
N ILE A 80 -5.62 -6.67 8.91
CA ILE A 80 -6.87 -5.92 9.00
C ILE A 80 -7.53 -6.24 10.34
N THR A 81 -7.67 -5.22 11.19
CA THR A 81 -8.29 -5.34 12.53
C THR A 81 -9.72 -4.80 12.56
N ASP A 82 -10.02 -3.81 11.73
CA ASP A 82 -11.37 -3.29 11.52
C ASP A 82 -11.53 -2.83 10.07
N ARG A 83 -12.33 -3.58 9.31
CA ARG A 83 -12.58 -3.30 7.89
C ARG A 83 -13.35 -2.00 7.64
N TYR A 84 -14.12 -1.51 8.61
CA TYR A 84 -14.93 -0.30 8.49
C TYR A 84 -14.13 0.96 8.81
N ALA A 85 -13.17 0.85 9.73
CA ALA A 85 -12.19 1.89 10.01
C ALA A 85 -11.10 1.98 8.93
N LEU A 86 -10.70 0.85 8.34
CA LEU A 86 -9.63 0.79 7.37
C LEU A 86 -9.87 1.68 6.14
N ARG A 87 -8.84 2.42 5.76
CA ARG A 87 -8.70 3.14 4.49
C ARG A 87 -7.48 2.58 3.73
N PRO A 88 -7.65 1.50 2.93
CA PRO A 88 -6.52 0.74 2.39
C PRO A 88 -5.54 1.56 1.56
N PHE A 89 -6.04 2.47 0.72
CA PHE A 89 -5.20 3.36 -0.08
C PHE A 89 -4.38 4.30 0.81
N THR A 90 -5.01 4.96 1.78
CA THR A 90 -4.33 5.85 2.73
C THR A 90 -3.24 5.12 3.50
N THR A 91 -3.53 3.92 4.03
CA THR A 91 -2.55 3.13 4.77
C THR A 91 -1.38 2.69 3.91
N ALA A 92 -1.62 2.22 2.68
CA ALA A 92 -0.55 1.86 1.75
C ALA A 92 0.29 3.08 1.36
N LEU A 93 -0.33 4.22 1.08
CA LEU A 93 0.35 5.47 0.77
C LEU A 93 1.20 5.95 1.94
N ALA A 94 0.71 5.87 3.17
CA ALA A 94 1.47 6.21 4.38
C ALA A 94 2.71 5.33 4.52
N VAL A 95 2.60 4.03 4.24
CA VAL A 95 3.77 3.13 4.19
C VAL A 95 4.76 3.59 3.11
N ILE A 96 4.30 3.89 1.88
CA ILE A 96 5.18 4.32 0.79
C ILE A 96 5.88 5.65 1.12
N CYS A 97 5.15 6.65 1.62
CA CYS A 97 5.71 7.93 2.07
C CYS A 97 6.76 7.73 3.17
N ALA A 98 6.49 6.88 4.16
CA ALA A 98 7.43 6.59 5.24
C ALA A 98 8.67 5.85 4.73
N ILE A 99 8.52 4.90 3.80
CA ILE A 99 9.65 4.23 3.15
C ILE A 99 10.51 5.24 2.39
N HIS A 100 9.89 6.11 1.59
CA HIS A 100 10.61 7.15 0.84
C HIS A 100 11.41 8.07 1.77
N GLN A 101 10.84 8.44 2.92
CA GLN A 101 11.51 9.28 3.90
C GLN A 101 12.70 8.57 4.58
N LYS A 102 12.61 7.27 4.81
CA LYS A 102 13.61 6.50 5.57
C LYS A 102 14.69 5.85 4.70
N HIS A 103 14.40 5.59 3.43
CA HIS A 103 15.25 4.80 2.55
C HIS A 103 15.48 5.49 1.21
N LYS A 104 16.76 5.79 0.92
CA LYS A 104 17.18 6.29 -0.40
C LYS A 104 17.18 5.19 -1.47
N ASP A 105 17.18 3.93 -1.05
CA ASP A 105 17.12 2.75 -1.91
C ASP A 105 15.75 2.58 -2.60
N LEU A 106 14.72 3.32 -2.19
CA LEU A 106 13.40 3.25 -2.81
C LEU A 106 13.46 3.80 -4.24
N GLU A 107 13.08 2.96 -5.20
CA GLU A 107 12.98 3.34 -6.62
C GLU A 107 11.55 3.16 -7.11
N PHE A 108 11.11 4.12 -7.94
CA PHE A 108 9.84 4.07 -8.66
C PHE A 108 10.08 3.51 -10.06
N GLU A 109 9.43 2.40 -10.38
CA GLU A 109 9.41 1.85 -11.73
C GLU A 109 8.35 2.56 -12.57
N ARG A 110 8.49 2.55 -13.90
CA ARG A 110 7.50 3.17 -14.82
C ARG A 110 6.06 2.71 -14.56
N PHE A 111 5.89 1.48 -14.10
CA PHE A 111 4.58 0.90 -13.83
C PHE A 111 3.86 1.57 -12.65
N PHE A 112 4.56 2.26 -11.75
CA PHE A 112 3.93 3.01 -10.66
C PHE A 112 2.97 4.07 -11.19
N ASP A 113 3.42 4.89 -12.13
CA ASP A 113 2.62 5.97 -12.71
C ASP A 113 1.43 5.40 -13.49
N THR A 114 1.57 4.21 -14.10
CA THR A 114 0.45 3.48 -14.72
C THR A 114 -0.62 3.08 -13.69
N LEU A 115 -0.20 2.52 -12.55
CA LEU A 115 -1.12 2.13 -11.47
C LEU A 115 -1.79 3.33 -10.80
N ALA A 116 -1.05 4.44 -10.66
CA ALA A 116 -1.52 5.66 -10.04
C ALA A 116 -2.38 6.55 -10.95
N GLY A 117 -2.45 6.24 -12.25
CA GLY A 117 -3.17 7.05 -13.24
C GLY A 117 -2.44 8.34 -13.66
N GLY A 118 -1.12 8.38 -13.52
CA GLY A 118 -0.27 9.51 -13.88
C GLY A 118 0.90 9.72 -12.90
N PRO A 119 1.80 10.67 -13.19
CA PRO A 119 3.00 10.91 -12.38
C PRO A 119 2.71 11.65 -11.07
N TRP A 120 1.54 12.29 -10.95
CA TRP A 120 1.22 13.21 -9.85
C TRP A 120 1.44 12.58 -8.47
N LEU A 121 0.99 11.34 -8.24
CA LEU A 121 1.13 10.69 -6.93
C LEU A 121 2.61 10.47 -6.56
N ARG A 122 3.41 9.99 -7.52
CA ARG A 122 4.86 9.81 -7.33
C ARG A 122 5.53 11.14 -7.01
N GLU A 123 5.19 12.20 -7.75
CA GLU A 123 5.73 13.53 -7.52
C GLU A 123 5.39 14.07 -6.13
N GLN A 124 4.17 13.83 -5.62
CA GLN A 124 3.81 14.23 -4.26
C GLN A 124 4.59 13.46 -3.20
N ILE A 125 4.83 12.16 -3.41
CA ILE A 125 5.65 11.34 -2.51
C ILE A 125 7.10 11.84 -2.53
N GLN A 126 7.66 12.10 -3.71
CA GLN A 126 9.02 12.61 -3.89
C GLN A 126 9.21 14.03 -3.33
N ALA A 127 8.15 14.83 -3.28
CA ALA A 127 8.12 16.12 -2.59
C ALA A 127 8.06 16.00 -1.06
N GLY A 128 8.07 14.79 -0.51
CA GLY A 128 8.07 14.53 0.93
C GLY A 128 6.72 14.83 1.62
N ARG A 129 5.62 14.86 0.87
CA ARG A 129 4.30 15.14 1.46
C ARG A 129 3.79 13.96 2.28
N ALA A 130 3.11 14.28 3.38
CA ALA A 130 2.40 13.29 4.19
C ALA A 130 1.19 12.72 3.43
N ALA A 131 0.91 11.42 3.63
CA ALA A 131 -0.18 10.72 2.96
C ALA A 131 -1.55 11.38 3.22
N SER A 132 -1.81 11.80 4.46
CA SER A 132 -3.03 12.53 4.83
C SER A 132 -3.23 13.83 4.04
N GLY A 133 -2.14 14.56 3.75
CA GLY A 133 -2.17 15.76 2.92
C GLY A 133 -2.51 15.47 1.46
N ILE A 134 -1.91 14.42 0.89
CA ILE A 134 -2.18 13.96 -0.48
C ILE A 134 -3.64 13.50 -0.61
N VAL A 135 -4.13 12.71 0.34
CA VAL A 135 -5.52 12.21 0.36
C VAL A 135 -6.52 13.35 0.51
N ARG A 136 -6.20 14.37 1.32
CA ARG A 136 -7.06 15.57 1.45
C ARG A 136 -7.18 16.33 0.14
N GLU A 137 -6.12 16.39 -0.66
CA GLU A 137 -6.13 17.12 -1.93
C GLU A 137 -7.00 16.48 -3.01
N ILE A 138 -7.05 15.14 -3.06
CA ILE A 138 -7.90 14.41 -4.01
C ILE A 138 -9.36 14.29 -3.55
N ALA A 139 -9.65 14.53 -2.27
CA ALA A 139 -10.98 14.33 -1.69
C ALA A 139 -12.11 15.07 -2.44
N PRO A 140 -11.96 16.34 -2.91
CA PRO A 140 -12.99 17.01 -3.68
C PRO A 140 -13.33 16.31 -4.99
N GLN A 141 -12.32 15.75 -5.68
CA GLN A 141 -12.52 15.02 -6.93
C GLN A 141 -13.26 13.69 -6.69
N LEU A 142 -12.96 13.02 -5.58
CA LEU A 142 -13.68 11.81 -5.16
C LEU A 142 -15.16 12.10 -4.88
N VAL A 143 -15.46 13.20 -4.18
CA VAL A 143 -16.85 13.62 -3.93
C VAL A 143 -17.61 13.89 -5.24
N LYS A 144 -16.96 14.56 -6.19
CA LYS A 144 -17.53 14.81 -7.51
C LYS A 144 -17.81 13.50 -8.26
N PHE A 145 -16.84 12.59 -8.29
CA PHE A 145 -17.00 11.27 -8.92
C PHE A 145 -18.12 10.46 -8.26
N ASP A 146 -18.18 10.47 -6.93
CA ASP A 146 -19.21 9.76 -6.16
C ASP A 146 -20.63 10.28 -6.43
N ALA A 147 -20.78 11.56 -6.77
CA ALA A 147 -22.06 12.16 -7.12
C ALA A 147 -22.50 11.85 -8.57
N GLU A 148 -21.56 11.66 -9.49
CA GLU A 148 -21.84 11.51 -10.92
C GLU A 148 -21.94 10.04 -11.37
N HIS A 149 -21.24 9.11 -10.70
CA HIS A 149 -21.22 7.72 -11.12
C HIS A 149 -22.53 6.97 -10.79
N PRO A 150 -22.95 6.00 -11.62
CA PRO A 150 -24.08 5.14 -11.31
C PRO A 150 -23.75 4.25 -10.10
N LYS A 151 -24.61 4.30 -9.07
CA LYS A 151 -24.48 3.45 -7.87
C LYS A 151 -25.02 2.05 -8.15
N LEU A 152 -24.13 1.14 -8.55
CA LEU A 152 -24.48 -0.26 -8.85
C LEU A 152 -24.45 -1.18 -7.62
N TYR A 153 -23.77 -0.77 -6.55
CA TYR A 153 -23.57 -1.56 -5.34
C TYR A 153 -23.70 -0.69 -4.09
N THR A 154 -24.10 -1.31 -2.98
CA THR A 154 -24.11 -0.65 -1.67
C THR A 154 -22.68 -0.39 -1.18
N THR A 155 -22.49 0.78 -0.60
CA THR A 155 -21.23 1.22 0.00
C THR A 155 -20.85 0.31 1.17
N LEU A 156 -19.58 0.36 1.58
CA LEU A 156 -19.13 -0.36 2.78
C LEU A 156 -19.86 0.12 4.04
N GLN A 157 -20.21 1.41 4.11
CA GLN A 157 -20.95 2.00 5.23
C GLN A 157 -22.40 1.51 5.27
N GLU A 158 -23.08 1.48 4.14
CA GLU A 158 -24.45 0.95 4.04
C GLU A 158 -24.50 -0.53 4.45
N ARG A 159 -23.51 -1.32 4.03
CA ARG A 159 -23.37 -2.73 4.43
C ARG A 159 -23.01 -2.94 5.89
N ARG A 160 -22.62 -1.91 6.65
CA ARG A 160 -22.33 -2.05 8.09
C ARG A 160 -23.60 -2.28 8.91
N TYR A 161 -24.72 -1.72 8.45
CA TYR A 161 -26.00 -1.73 9.16
C TYR A 161 -27.08 -2.51 8.40
N THR A 162 -26.71 -3.17 7.29
CA THR A 162 -27.60 -4.07 6.57
C THR A 162 -27.43 -5.48 7.18
N PRO A 163 -28.52 -6.15 7.59
CA PRO A 163 -28.50 -7.51 8.15
C PRO A 163 -27.84 -8.55 7.24
#